data_AF-A0A841UMZ1-F1
#
_entry.id   AF-A0A841UMZ1-F1
#
_cell.length_a   1.000
_cell.length_b   1.000
_cell.length_c   1.000
_cell.angle_alpha   90.00
_cell.angle_beta   90.00
_cell.angle_gamma   90.00
#
_symmetry.space_group_name_H-M   'P 1'
#
loop_
_entity.id
_entity.type
_entity.pdbx_description
1 polymer ?
#
loop_
_entity_poly.entity_id
_entity_poly.type
_entity_poly.pdbx_seq_one_letter_code
_entity_poly.pdbx_strand_id
1 'polypeptide(L)'
;MTKLSPKVTAIIRSGEQQGYVGECVEISIVTQGNTLDEVVNNLQEAILLHLEGEDPREFGLVAKPSLQIIFELQPVICRMG
;
A
#
# COMPACT_ATOMS: atom_id res chain seq x y z
N MET A 1 -24.35 5.83 10.40
CA MET A 1 -23.73 5.98 9.07
C MET A 1 -22.24 5.73 9.23
N THR A 2 -21.71 4.70 8.59
CA THR A 2 -20.27 4.41 8.62
C THR A 2 -19.55 5.47 7.80
N LYS A 3 -18.54 6.12 8.38
CA LYS A 3 -17.75 7.15 7.68
C LYS A 3 -16.83 6.45 6.67
N LEU A 4 -16.97 6.78 5.39
CA LEU A 4 -16.10 6.25 4.33
C LEU A 4 -14.73 6.95 4.35
N SER A 5 -13.67 6.19 4.08
CA SER A 5 -12.31 6.69 3.96
C SER A 5 -12.04 7.24 2.55
N PRO A 6 -11.45 8.44 2.42
CA PRO A 6 -11.07 9.02 1.13
C PRO A 6 -9.75 8.46 0.58
N LYS A 7 -9.12 7.52 1.28
CA LYS A 7 -7.80 7.02 0.96
C LYS A 7 -7.64 5.55 1.34
N VAL A 8 -6.72 4.92 0.63
CA VAL A 8 -6.15 3.61 0.90
C VAL A 8 -4.68 3.80 1.22
N THR A 9 -4.17 3.12 2.24
CA THR A 9 -2.78 3.25 2.68
C THR A 9 -2.00 2.01 2.28
N ALA A 10 -0.85 2.22 1.65
CA ALA A 10 0.12 1.16 1.44
C ALA A 10 1.43 1.48 2.16
N ILE A 11 1.98 0.49 2.84
CA ILE A 11 3.27 0.55 3.52
C ILE A 11 4.28 -0.16 2.64
N ILE A 12 5.33 0.55 2.25
CA ILE A 12 6.46 0.00 1.51
C ILE A 12 7.63 -0.17 2.49
N ARG A 13 8.23 -1.36 2.48
CA ARG A 13 9.42 -1.71 3.27
C ARG A 13 10.46 -2.36 2.38
N SER A 14 11.71 -2.37 2.83
CA SER A 14 12.75 -3.21 2.21
C SER A 14 12.34 -4.68 2.30
N GLY A 15 12.47 -5.43 1.20
CA GLY A 15 12.28 -6.88 1.20
C GLY A 15 13.39 -7.60 1.96
N GLU A 16 13.10 -8.80 2.46
CA GLU A 16 14.07 -9.58 3.26
C GLU A 16 15.30 -10.02 2.45
N GLN A 17 15.11 -10.37 1.18
CA GLN A 17 16.20 -10.80 0.29
C GLN A 17 16.65 -9.69 -0.66
N GLN A 18 15.70 -9.02 -1.33
CA GLN A 18 15.97 -7.96 -2.29
C GLN A 18 14.72 -7.09 -2.55
N GLY A 19 14.96 -5.89 -3.07
CA GLY A 19 13.92 -4.98 -3.53
C GLY A 19 13.04 -4.45 -2.41
N TYR A 20 11.79 -4.18 -2.75
CA TYR A 20 10.79 -3.58 -1.89
C TYR A 20 9.53 -4.44 -1.87
N VAL A 21 8.86 -4.48 -0.73
CA VAL A 21 7.54 -5.09 -0.55
C VAL A 21 6.57 -3.98 -0.18
N GLY A 22 5.49 -3.85 -0.96
CA GLY A 22 4.38 -2.94 -0.70
C GLY A 22 3.18 -3.71 -0.19
N GLU A 23 2.55 -3.26 0.89
CA GLU A 23 1.40 -3.91 1.50
C GLU A 23 0.29 -2.89 1.77
N CYS A 24 -0.92 -3.21 1.36
CA CYS A 24 -2.13 -2.46 1.66
C CYS A 24 -3.08 -3.32 2.49
N VAL A 25 -3.24 -2.97 3.76
CA VAL A 25 -3.98 -3.78 4.74
C VAL A 25 -5.50 -3.64 4.53
N GLU A 26 -5.97 -2.47 4.13
CA GLU A 26 -7.41 -2.18 3.97
C GLU A 26 -8.10 -3.12 2.97
N ILE A 27 -7.37 -3.61 1.97
CA ILE A 27 -7.88 -4.45 0.88
C ILE A 27 -7.03 -5.71 0.65
N SER A 28 -6.19 -6.08 1.62
CA SER A 28 -5.40 -7.33 1.59
C SER A 28 -4.54 -7.52 0.34
N ILE A 29 -3.87 -6.46 -0.12
CA ILE A 29 -2.98 -6.49 -1.27
C ILE A 29 -1.52 -6.49 -0.81
N VAL A 30 -0.72 -7.36 -1.41
CA VAL A 30 0.75 -7.37 -1.25
C VAL A 30 1.39 -7.43 -2.64
N THR A 31 2.37 -6.59 -2.89
CA THR A 31 3.17 -6.58 -4.12
C THR A 31 4.66 -6.45 -3.80
N GLN A 32 5.50 -6.81 -4.77
CA GLN A 32 6.95 -6.69 -4.68
C GLN A 32 7.50 -6.06 -5.96
N GLY A 33 8.66 -5.43 -5.87
CA GLY A 33 9.39 -4.85 -7.00
C GLY A 33 10.84 -4.57 -6.65
N ASN A 34 11.71 -4.46 -7.65
CA ASN A 34 13.13 -4.20 -7.46
C ASN A 34 13.41 -2.72 -7.17
N THR A 35 12.53 -1.82 -7.62
CA THR A 35 12.60 -0.38 -7.36
C THR A 35 11.35 0.13 -6.66
N LEU A 36 11.44 1.33 -6.08
CA LEU A 36 10.29 1.99 -5.46
C LEU A 36 9.19 2.25 -6.49
N ASP A 37 9.56 2.72 -7.69
CA ASP A 37 8.62 2.96 -8.78
C ASP A 37 7.91 1.68 -9.23
N GLU A 38 8.63 0.56 -9.30
CA GLU A 38 8.05 -0.75 -9.67
C GLU A 38 7.01 -1.20 -8.64
N VAL A 39 7.34 -1.15 -7.33
CA VAL A 39 6.36 -1.47 -6.27
C VAL A 39 5.14 -0.55 -6.34
N VAL A 40 5.33 0.75 -6.55
CA VAL A 40 4.24 1.73 -6.59
C VAL A 40 3.32 1.48 -7.80
N ASN A 41 3.88 1.12 -8.96
CA ASN A 41 3.07 0.75 -10.13
C ASN A 41 2.31 -0.56 -9.88
N ASN A 42 2.99 -1.58 -9.33
CA ASN A 42 2.35 -2.87 -9.02
C ASN A 42 1.21 -2.69 -8.01
N LEU A 43 1.39 -1.83 -6.99
CA LEU A 43 0.31 -1.48 -6.05
C LEU A 43 -0.88 -0.85 -6.76
N GLN A 44 -0.66 0.13 -7.64
CA GLN A 44 -1.75 0.79 -8.38
C GLN A 44 -2.53 -0.19 -9.25
N GLU A 45 -1.83 -1.07 -9.98
CA GLU A 45 -2.48 -2.08 -10.82
C GLU A 45 -3.28 -3.08 -9.97
N ALA A 46 -2.69 -3.58 -8.87
CA ALA A 46 -3.38 -4.52 -7.99
C ALA A 46 -4.62 -3.89 -7.34
N ILE A 47 -4.53 -2.63 -6.87
CA ILE A 47 -5.67 -1.90 -6.30
C ILE A 47 -6.77 -1.71 -7.35
N LEU A 48 -6.38 -1.32 -8.57
CA LEU A 48 -7.33 -1.14 -9.67
C LEU A 48 -8.06 -2.45 -9.98
N LEU A 49 -7.33 -3.55 -10.12
CA LEU A 49 -7.87 -4.87 -10.39
C LEU A 49 -8.77 -5.37 -9.26
N HIS A 50 -8.43 -5.09 -8.00
CA HIS A 50 -9.23 -5.50 -6.85
C HIS A 50 -10.54 -4.71 -6.72
N LEU A 51 -10.52 -3.41 -7.06
CA LEU A 51 -11.71 -2.57 -7.02
C LEU A 51 -12.54 -2.65 -8.32
N GLU A 52 -12.01 -3.25 -9.39
CA GLU A 52 -12.72 -3.43 -10.65
C GLU A 52 -13.86 -4.45 -10.49
N GLY A 53 -15.10 -3.98 -10.61
CA GLY A 53 -16.28 -4.82 -10.46
C GLY A 53 -16.79 -4.96 -9.02
N GLU A 54 -16.07 -4.41 -8.04
CA GLU A 54 -16.48 -4.35 -6.65
C GLU A 54 -17.04 -2.96 -6.29
N ASP A 55 -17.82 -2.89 -5.20
CA ASP A 55 -18.27 -1.62 -4.64
C ASP A 55 -17.28 -1.16 -3.55
N PRO A 56 -16.48 -0.09 -3.76
CA PRO A 56 -15.51 0.39 -2.78
C PRO A 56 -16.10 0.65 -1.39
N ARG A 57 -17.42 0.89 -1.30
CA ARG A 57 -18.14 1.08 -0.04
C ARG A 57 -18.15 -0.17 0.84
N GLU A 58 -18.05 -1.37 0.26
CA GLU A 58 -17.94 -2.64 1.01
C GLU A 58 -16.62 -2.72 1.79
N PHE A 59 -15.58 -2.04 1.31
CA PHE A 59 -14.29 -1.85 1.98
C PHE A 59 -14.24 -0.59 2.86
N GLY A 60 -15.36 0.12 3.00
CA GLY A 60 -15.41 1.39 3.73
C GLY A 60 -14.70 2.54 3.01
N LEU A 61 -14.52 2.47 1.68
CA LEU A 61 -13.85 3.47 0.87
C LEU A 61 -14.85 4.34 0.10
N VAL A 62 -14.44 5.55 -0.26
CA VAL A 62 -15.14 6.35 -1.27
C VAL A 62 -14.96 5.74 -2.66
N ALA A 63 -15.79 6.13 -3.64
CA ALA A 63 -15.74 5.57 -4.99
C ALA A 63 -14.38 5.73 -5.72
N LYS A 64 -13.59 6.75 -5.35
CA LYS A 64 -12.27 7.02 -5.91
C LYS A 64 -11.31 7.39 -4.78
N PRO A 65 -10.78 6.41 -4.04
CA PRO A 65 -9.85 6.69 -2.96
C PRO A 65 -8.50 7.12 -3.53
N SER A 66 -7.80 8.01 -2.81
CA SER A 66 -6.39 8.29 -3.09
C SER A 66 -5.49 7.19 -2.53
N LEU A 67 -4.40 6.86 -3.22
CA LEU A 67 -3.36 5.96 -2.68
C LEU A 67 -2.36 6.79 -1.86
N GLN A 68 -2.32 6.55 -0.56
CA GLN A 68 -1.29 7.08 0.33
C GLN A 68 -0.18 6.04 0.49
N ILE A 69 1.06 6.44 0.22
CA ILE A 69 2.23 5.59 0.40
C ILE A 69 2.99 6.04 1.65
N ILE A 70 3.31 5.08 2.53
CA ILE A 70 4.24 5.25 3.63
C ILE A 70 5.46 4.40 3.30
N PHE A 71 6.63 5.02 3.19
CA PHE A 71 7.87 4.30 2.96
C PHE A 71 8.65 4.18 4.27
N GLU A 72 8.74 2.96 4.79
CA GLU A 72 9.45 2.64 6.01
C GLU A 72 10.92 2.37 5.71
N LEU A 73 11.77 3.26 6.23
CA LEU A 73 13.22 3.09 6.17
C LEU A 73 13.69 2.19 7.31
N GLN A 74 14.74 1.43 7.03
CA GLN A 74 15.45 0.67 8.07
C GLN A 74 15.96 1.63 9.18
N PRO A 75 15.93 1.20 10.46
CA PRO A 75 16.34 2.04 11.56
C PRO A 75 17.79 2.49 11.39
N VAL A 76 17.99 3.81 11.32
CA VAL A 76 19.33 4.41 11.28
C VAL A 76 19.81 4.52 12.73
N ILE A 77 20.46 3.46 13.21
CA ILE A 77 21.15 3.28 14.51
C ILE A 77 20.89 4.39 15.55
N CYS A 78 20.10 4.10 16.60
CA CYS A 78 20.26 4.80 17.87
C CYS A 78 21.48 4.18 18.57
N ARG A 79 22.63 4.87 18.55
CA ARG A 79 23.78 4.44 19.36
C ARG A 79 23.40 4.67 20.82
N MET A 80 22.87 3.64 21.47
CA MET A 80 22.81 3.61 22.92
C MET A 80 24.25 3.42 23.39
N GLY A 81 24.83 4.51 23.89
CA GLY A 81 26.14 4.51 24.55
C GLY A 81 26.09 3.86 25.92
#